data_AF-A0A7K4F7A7-F1
#
_entry.id   AF-A0A7K4F7A7-F1
#
_cell.length_a   1.000
_cell.length_b   1.000
_cell.length_c   1.000
_cell.angle_alpha   90.00
_cell.angle_beta   90.00
_cell.angle_gamma   90.00
#
_symmetry.space_group_name_H-M   'P 1'
#
loop_
_entity.id
_entity.type
_entity.pdbx_description
1 polymer ?
#
loop_
_entity_poly.entity_id
_entity_poly.type
_entity_poly.pdbx_seq_one_letter_code
_entity_poly.pdbx_strand_id
1 'polypeptide(L)'
;AVDVGAKKGKELGDPVAICMTETEGSIRFASLDGEKYGKNSSLNSMDTDYYSQGVVIDSSEISDFTAKSESISECNKLSKLLNGGLLVTLAIDKEAKPEEIKKSIEKASELTSSFKPMKKISICGECGFKEELFEDKCPKCKSPYIV
;
A
#
# COMPACT_ATOMS: atom_id res chain seq x y z
N ALA A 1 -5.86 10.58 -18.50
CA ALA A 1 -6.38 11.16 -17.24
C ALA A 1 -5.73 12.51 -16.94
N VAL A 2 -4.40 12.60 -16.85
CA VAL A 2 -3.68 13.84 -16.53
C VAL A 2 -3.98 14.99 -17.50
N ASP A 3 -3.98 14.75 -18.81
CA ASP A 3 -4.31 15.81 -19.80
C ASP A 3 -5.74 16.35 -19.63
N VAL A 4 -6.69 15.46 -19.33
CA VAL A 4 -8.08 15.83 -19.08
C VAL A 4 -8.18 16.66 -17.81
N GLY A 5 -7.51 16.21 -16.73
CA GLY A 5 -7.44 16.95 -15.47
C GLY A 5 -6.83 18.34 -15.64
N ALA A 6 -5.70 18.45 -16.35
CA ALA A 6 -5.03 19.72 -16.62
C ALA A 6 -5.90 20.67 -17.45
N LYS A 7 -6.61 20.15 -18.47
CA LYS A 7 -7.56 20.96 -19.26
C LYS A 7 -8.69 21.48 -18.39
N LYS A 8 -9.28 20.62 -17.56
CA LYS A 8 -10.39 21.00 -16.68
C LYS A 8 -9.98 21.96 -15.58
N GLY A 9 -8.79 21.81 -15.01
CA GLY A 9 -8.26 22.78 -14.05
C GLY A 9 -8.14 24.18 -14.64
N LYS A 10 -7.66 24.30 -15.90
CA LYS A 10 -7.61 25.59 -16.60
C LYS A 10 -9.01 26.20 -16.83
N GLU A 11 -9.99 25.39 -17.20
CA GLU A 11 -11.38 25.84 -17.42
C GLU A 11 -12.03 26.32 -16.11
N LEU A 12 -11.71 25.70 -14.98
CA LEU A 12 -12.25 26.03 -13.66
C LEU A 12 -11.48 27.16 -12.95
N GLY A 13 -10.25 27.44 -13.36
CA GLY A 13 -9.36 28.37 -12.66
C GLY A 13 -8.66 27.76 -11.44
N ASP A 14 -8.75 26.45 -11.25
CA ASP A 14 -8.22 25.72 -10.10
C ASP A 14 -7.18 24.67 -10.52
N PRO A 15 -6.10 24.47 -9.75
CA PRO A 15 -5.14 23.41 -10.03
C PRO A 15 -5.77 22.04 -9.82
N VAL A 16 -5.66 21.17 -10.83
CA VAL A 16 -6.10 19.77 -10.77
C VAL A 16 -4.91 18.85 -10.96
N ALA A 17 -4.77 17.87 -10.07
CA ALA A 17 -3.73 16.87 -10.12
C ALA A 17 -4.33 15.46 -9.98
N ILE A 18 -3.65 14.47 -10.56
CA ILE A 18 -4.05 13.06 -10.50
C ILE A 18 -3.06 12.32 -9.63
N CYS A 19 -3.59 11.61 -8.63
CA CYS A 19 -2.79 10.78 -7.73
C CYS A 19 -3.39 9.37 -7.62
N MET A 20 -2.56 8.44 -7.15
CA MET A 20 -3.00 7.15 -6.63
C MET A 20 -2.76 7.14 -5.13
N THR A 21 -3.83 6.97 -4.35
CA THR A 21 -3.82 7.01 -2.89
C THR A 21 -4.65 5.87 -2.32
N GLU A 22 -4.41 5.57 -1.05
CA GLU A 22 -5.25 4.70 -0.24
C GLU A 22 -6.61 5.38 0.01
N THR A 23 -7.68 4.62 -0.12
CA THR A 23 -9.07 4.99 0.08
C THR A 23 -9.85 3.80 0.64
N GLU A 24 -10.79 4.08 1.53
CA GLU A 24 -11.73 3.07 2.05
C GLU A 24 -12.74 2.62 0.99
N GLY A 25 -12.82 3.34 -0.14
CA GLY A 25 -13.76 3.06 -1.22
C GLY A 25 -13.42 1.85 -2.08
N SER A 26 -12.20 1.31 -2.01
CA SER A 26 -11.76 0.21 -2.89
C SER A 26 -12.59 -1.06 -2.70
N ILE A 27 -12.91 -1.42 -1.45
CA ILE A 27 -13.80 -2.54 -1.10
C ILE A 27 -15.20 -2.29 -1.64
N ARG A 28 -15.73 -1.07 -1.46
CA ARG A 28 -17.08 -0.72 -1.91
C ARG A 28 -17.22 -0.80 -3.43
N PHE A 29 -16.24 -0.31 -4.18
CA PHE A 29 -16.26 -0.42 -5.64
C PHE A 29 -16.18 -1.88 -6.09
N ALA A 30 -15.33 -2.69 -5.46
CA ALA A 30 -15.29 -4.13 -5.68
C ALA A 30 -16.68 -4.75 -5.44
N SER A 31 -17.32 -4.52 -4.30
CA SER A 31 -18.65 -5.08 -4.01
C SER A 31 -19.69 -4.69 -5.06
N LEU A 32 -19.78 -3.42 -5.45
CA LEU A 32 -20.75 -2.94 -6.44
C LEU A 32 -20.53 -3.56 -7.83
N ASP A 33 -19.27 -3.73 -8.24
CA ASP A 33 -18.95 -4.42 -9.49
C ASP A 33 -19.25 -5.92 -9.40
N GLY A 34 -19.03 -6.54 -8.24
CA GLY A 34 -19.46 -7.91 -7.95
C GLY A 34 -20.98 -8.09 -8.07
N GLU A 35 -21.78 -7.18 -7.52
CA GLU A 35 -23.24 -7.19 -7.62
C GLU A 35 -23.72 -7.05 -9.07
N LYS A 36 -23.08 -6.17 -9.84
CA LYS A 36 -23.48 -5.89 -11.22
C LYS A 36 -23.03 -6.95 -12.22
N TYR A 37 -21.80 -7.45 -12.09
CA TYR A 37 -21.17 -8.33 -13.08
C TYR A 37 -21.08 -9.79 -12.64
N GLY A 38 -21.30 -10.10 -11.36
CA GLY A 38 -21.31 -11.46 -10.82
C GLY A 38 -20.06 -12.27 -11.20
N LYS A 39 -20.26 -13.42 -11.85
CA LYS A 39 -19.17 -14.30 -12.32
C LYS A 39 -18.25 -13.68 -13.39
N ASN A 40 -18.67 -12.59 -14.04
CA ASN A 40 -17.85 -11.85 -14.98
C ASN A 40 -17.11 -10.68 -14.32
N SER A 41 -17.25 -10.50 -13.01
CA SER A 41 -16.50 -9.49 -12.28
C SER A 41 -15.01 -9.83 -12.32
N SER A 42 -14.17 -8.81 -12.53
CA SER A 42 -12.72 -8.90 -12.45
C SER A 42 -12.22 -9.37 -11.08
N LEU A 43 -13.08 -9.28 -10.05
CA LEU A 43 -12.80 -9.80 -8.70
C LEU A 43 -12.58 -11.31 -8.67
N ASN A 44 -13.20 -12.07 -9.59
CA ASN A 44 -12.97 -13.52 -9.65
C ASN A 44 -11.55 -13.88 -10.11
N SER A 45 -10.75 -12.89 -10.52
CA SER A 45 -9.35 -13.04 -10.91
C SER A 45 -8.40 -12.33 -9.94
N MET A 46 -8.91 -11.78 -8.83
CA MET A 46 -8.13 -11.11 -7.80
C MET A 46 -8.09 -11.98 -6.53
N ASP A 47 -6.94 -11.97 -5.85
CA ASP A 47 -6.77 -12.67 -4.56
C ASP A 47 -7.37 -11.89 -3.37
N THR A 48 -7.90 -10.69 -3.62
CA THR A 48 -8.39 -9.76 -2.58
C THR A 48 -9.77 -9.19 -2.92
N ASP A 49 -10.55 -8.89 -1.90
CA ASP A 49 -11.89 -8.28 -2.01
C ASP A 49 -11.87 -6.76 -2.26
N TYR A 50 -10.71 -6.21 -2.62
CA TYR A 50 -10.50 -4.79 -2.87
C TYR A 50 -9.58 -4.57 -4.08
N TYR A 51 -9.75 -3.45 -4.75
CA TYR A 51 -8.87 -3.03 -5.83
C TYR A 51 -7.53 -2.50 -5.32
N SER A 52 -6.45 -2.78 -6.06
CA SER A 52 -5.12 -2.24 -5.81
C SER A 52 -5.12 -0.71 -5.83
N GLN A 53 -4.46 -0.08 -4.85
CA GLN A 53 -4.53 1.36 -4.59
C GLN A 53 -3.20 2.10 -4.81
N GLY A 54 -2.17 1.38 -5.23
CA GLY A 54 -0.80 1.87 -5.35
C GLY A 54 0.14 0.72 -5.68
N VAL A 55 1.44 0.95 -5.55
CA VAL A 55 2.45 -0.10 -5.69
C VAL A 55 2.89 -0.57 -4.32
N VAL A 56 2.99 -1.88 -4.13
CA VAL A 56 3.51 -2.49 -2.91
C VAL A 56 4.86 -3.12 -3.23
N ILE A 57 5.87 -2.81 -2.42
CA ILE A 57 7.22 -3.38 -2.50
C ILE A 57 7.46 -4.15 -1.20
N ASP A 58 7.80 -5.42 -1.31
CA ASP A 58 8.19 -6.22 -0.15
C ASP A 58 9.58 -5.78 0.34
N SER A 59 9.68 -5.47 1.63
CA SER A 59 10.92 -5.07 2.28
C SER A 59 11.98 -6.17 2.31
N SER A 60 11.58 -7.44 2.17
CA SER A 60 12.49 -8.59 2.12
C SER A 60 13.19 -8.73 0.77
N GLU A 61 12.59 -8.22 -0.31
CA GLU A 61 13.14 -8.29 -1.67
C GLU A 61 13.89 -7.01 -2.07
N ILE A 62 13.65 -5.90 -1.35
CA ILE A 62 14.15 -4.58 -1.77
C ILE A 62 15.68 -4.47 -1.80
N SER A 63 16.40 -5.32 -1.05
CA SER A 63 17.85 -5.38 -1.08
C SER A 63 18.40 -5.74 -2.46
N ASP A 64 17.65 -6.57 -3.19
CA ASP A 64 18.06 -7.09 -4.50
C ASP A 64 17.61 -6.15 -5.63
N PHE A 65 16.85 -5.11 -5.29
CA PHE A 65 16.31 -4.18 -6.25
C PHE A 65 17.32 -3.10 -6.64
N THR A 66 17.23 -2.73 -7.92
CA THR A 66 17.96 -1.63 -8.53
C THR A 66 16.98 -0.70 -9.22
N ALA A 67 17.45 0.47 -9.69
CA ALA A 67 16.63 1.38 -10.48
C ALA A 67 16.05 0.75 -11.78
N LYS A 68 16.60 -0.40 -12.21
CA LYS A 68 16.16 -1.15 -13.40
C LYS A 68 15.26 -2.34 -13.08
N SER A 69 15.10 -2.70 -11.81
CA SER A 69 14.15 -3.74 -11.40
C SER A 69 12.76 -3.36 -11.89
N GLU A 70 12.00 -4.34 -12.39
CA GLU A 70 10.73 -4.10 -13.08
C GLU A 70 9.78 -3.23 -12.23
N SER A 71 9.50 -3.65 -11.00
CA SER A 71 8.63 -2.95 -10.05
C SER A 71 9.09 -1.51 -9.79
N ILE A 72 10.40 -1.28 -9.65
CA ILE A 72 10.96 0.07 -9.44
C ILE A 72 10.85 0.92 -10.70
N SER A 73 11.11 0.32 -11.87
CA SER A 73 11.00 1.01 -13.15
C SER A 73 9.56 1.45 -13.43
N GLU A 74 8.58 0.62 -13.07
CA GLU A 74 7.15 0.92 -13.17
C GLU A 74 6.71 1.99 -12.17
N CYS A 75 7.10 1.88 -10.91
CA CYS A 75 6.92 2.93 -9.90
C CYS A 75 7.41 4.29 -10.44
N ASN A 76 8.63 4.33 -10.97
CA ASN A 76 9.24 5.56 -11.47
C ASN A 76 8.56 6.10 -12.73
N LYS A 77 8.03 5.23 -13.59
CA LYS A 77 7.21 5.65 -14.74
C LYS A 77 5.88 6.25 -14.27
N LEU A 78 5.17 5.56 -13.37
CA LEU A 78 3.89 6.02 -12.82
C LEU A 78 4.04 7.32 -12.03
N SER A 79 5.10 7.47 -11.22
CA SER A 79 5.35 8.70 -10.47
C SER A 79 5.65 9.91 -11.37
N LYS A 80 6.14 9.70 -12.60
CA LYS A 80 6.32 10.78 -13.59
C LYS A 80 5.03 11.09 -14.35
N LEU A 81 4.18 10.07 -14.55
CA LEU A 81 2.90 10.23 -15.22
C LEU A 81 1.88 10.94 -14.32
N LEU A 82 1.86 10.63 -13.02
CA LEU A 82 0.94 11.18 -12.04
C LEU A 82 1.50 12.46 -11.43
N ASN A 83 0.87 13.59 -11.74
CA ASN A 83 1.31 14.91 -11.26
C ASN A 83 0.82 15.26 -9.84
N GLY A 84 0.01 14.41 -9.21
CA GLY A 84 -0.47 14.55 -7.83
C GLY A 84 0.14 13.56 -6.84
N GLY A 85 0.99 12.63 -7.30
CA GLY A 85 1.69 11.66 -6.46
C GLY A 85 1.26 10.20 -6.66
N LEU A 86 2.13 9.30 -6.23
CA LEU A 86 1.94 7.84 -6.28
C LEU A 86 2.17 7.26 -4.89
N LEU A 87 1.18 6.53 -4.37
CA LEU A 87 1.36 5.72 -3.17
C LEU A 87 2.25 4.50 -3.50
N VAL A 88 3.46 4.51 -2.95
CA VAL A 88 4.33 3.34 -2.88
C VAL A 88 4.37 2.88 -1.42
N THR A 89 3.97 1.65 -1.16
CA THR A 89 4.01 1.05 0.19
C THR A 89 5.20 0.12 0.29
N LEU A 90 6.08 0.37 1.25
CA LEU A 90 7.13 -0.57 1.63
C LEU A 90 6.56 -1.50 2.71
N ALA A 91 6.16 -2.71 2.31
CA ALA A 91 5.60 -3.71 3.19
C ALA A 91 6.73 -4.34 4.03
N ILE A 92 6.76 -3.97 5.30
CA ILE A 92 7.74 -4.44 6.28
C ILE A 92 7.28 -5.78 6.84
N ASP A 93 8.14 -6.78 6.78
CA ASP A 93 7.88 -8.09 7.37
C ASP A 93 7.56 -7.98 8.87
N LYS A 94 6.64 -8.83 9.35
CA LYS A 94 6.18 -8.78 10.75
C LYS A 94 7.33 -9.08 11.72
N GLU A 95 8.21 -10.00 11.37
CA GLU A 95 9.37 -10.44 12.16
C GLU A 95 10.58 -9.50 12.00
N ALA A 96 10.54 -8.55 11.06
CA ALA A 96 11.67 -7.67 10.76
C ALA A 96 12.17 -6.91 12.00
N LYS A 97 13.48 -6.99 12.24
CA LYS A 97 14.17 -6.31 13.33
C LYS A 97 14.42 -4.84 13.00
N PRO A 98 14.60 -3.95 14.00
CA PRO A 98 14.85 -2.53 13.75
C PRO A 98 15.98 -2.24 12.75
N GLU A 99 17.05 -3.02 12.77
CA GLU A 99 18.19 -2.88 11.86
C GLU A 99 17.84 -3.24 10.42
N GLU A 100 16.98 -4.24 10.21
CA GLU A 100 16.49 -4.65 8.89
C GLU A 100 15.52 -3.61 8.33
N ILE A 101 14.58 -3.13 9.16
CA ILE A 101 13.64 -2.06 8.81
C ILE A 101 14.41 -0.82 8.35
N LYS A 102 15.44 -0.42 9.11
CA LYS A 102 16.29 0.73 8.75
C LYS A 102 16.95 0.53 7.38
N LYS A 103 17.56 -0.63 7.14
CA LYS A 103 18.21 -0.94 5.86
C LYS A 103 17.22 -0.91 4.69
N SER A 104 16.02 -1.47 4.85
CA SER A 104 14.99 -1.46 3.81
C SER A 104 14.49 -0.04 3.52
N ILE A 105 14.35 0.83 4.53
CA ILE A 105 13.99 2.24 4.35
C ILE A 105 15.10 3.01 3.62
N GLU A 106 16.35 2.85 4.04
CA GLU A 106 17.51 3.46 3.38
C GLU A 106 17.56 3.02 1.92
N LYS A 107 17.38 1.73 1.65
CA LYS A 107 17.38 1.20 0.28
C LYS A 107 16.21 1.72 -0.56
N ALA A 108 15.00 1.79 0.00
CA ALA A 108 13.84 2.36 -0.68
C ALA A 108 14.07 3.82 -1.06
N SER A 109 14.72 4.60 -0.19
CA SER A 109 15.01 6.02 -0.45
C SER A 109 15.97 6.25 -1.62
N GLU A 110 16.80 5.27 -1.97
CA GLU A 110 17.65 5.32 -3.16
C GLU A 110 16.86 5.02 -4.46
N LEU A 111 15.74 4.29 -4.35
CA LEU A 111 15.04 3.70 -5.49
C LEU A 111 13.75 4.43 -5.89
N THR A 112 13.10 5.11 -4.94
CA THR A 112 11.84 5.85 -5.15
C THR A 112 11.87 7.21 -4.46
N SER A 113 11.17 8.18 -5.04
CA SER A 113 11.07 9.55 -4.53
C SER A 113 10.15 9.69 -3.31
N SER A 114 9.18 8.80 -3.15
CA SER A 114 8.23 8.79 -2.03
C SER A 114 7.75 7.39 -1.73
N PHE A 115 7.64 7.04 -0.45
CA PHE A 115 7.07 5.78 -0.01
C PHE A 115 6.57 5.86 1.45
N LYS A 116 5.68 4.93 1.81
CA LYS A 116 5.15 4.73 3.17
C LYS A 116 5.60 3.36 3.68
N PRO A 117 6.46 3.28 4.71
CA PRO A 117 6.71 2.02 5.41
C PRO A 117 5.44 1.56 6.13
N MET A 118 5.11 0.28 6.01
CA MET A 118 3.94 -0.31 6.65
C MET A 118 4.33 -1.65 7.29
N LYS A 119 4.22 -1.74 8.62
CA LYS A 119 4.40 -2.97 9.40
C LYS A 119 3.09 -3.30 10.12
N LYS A 120 2.60 -4.53 9.99
CA LYS A 120 1.45 -5.02 10.78
C LYS A 120 1.97 -5.48 12.15
N ILE A 121 1.31 -5.02 13.22
CA ILE A 121 1.66 -5.35 14.61
C ILE A 121 0.37 -5.75 15.32
N SER A 122 0.38 -6.90 15.98
CA SER A 122 -0.73 -7.38 16.81
C SER A 122 -0.71 -6.65 18.17
N ILE A 123 -1.84 -6.12 18.60
CA ILE A 123 -2.00 -5.44 19.88
C ILE A 123 -3.09 -6.15 20.69
N CYS A 124 -2.82 -6.46 21.95
CA CYS A 124 -3.86 -6.97 22.83
C CYS A 124 -4.83 -5.84 23.18
N GLY A 125 -6.10 -5.97 22.79
CA GLY A 125 -7.09 -4.93 23.05
C GLY A 125 -7.48 -4.82 24.53
N GLU A 126 -7.18 -5.83 25.35
CA GLU A 126 -7.48 -5.82 26.80
C GLU A 126 -6.35 -5.14 27.61
N CYS A 127 -5.09 -5.53 27.39
CA CYS A 127 -3.98 -5.07 28.23
C CYS A 127 -2.91 -4.24 27.48
N GLY A 128 -3.11 -3.97 26.19
CA GLY A 128 -2.23 -3.15 25.36
C GLY A 128 -0.88 -3.77 25.01
N PHE A 129 -0.68 -5.07 25.27
CA PHE A 129 0.58 -5.76 24.95
C PHE A 129 0.82 -5.78 23.42
N LYS A 130 2.06 -5.47 23.00
CA LYS A 130 2.45 -5.30 21.58
C LYS A 130 3.93 -5.62 21.28
N GLU A 131 4.65 -6.22 22.23
CA GLU A 131 6.12 -6.37 22.14
C GLU A 131 6.54 -7.60 21.32
N GLU A 132 5.80 -8.70 21.46
CA GLU A 132 6.00 -9.93 20.68
C GLU A 132 4.85 -10.11 19.71
N LEU A 133 5.06 -10.87 18.64
CA LEU A 133 3.98 -11.28 17.75
C LEU A 133 3.17 -12.40 18.39
N PHE A 134 1.86 -12.24 18.34
CA PHE A 134 0.89 -13.24 18.78
C PHE A 134 -0.33 -13.18 17.87
N GLU A 135 -0.90 -14.35 17.60
CA GLU A 135 -2.03 -14.50 16.66
C GLU A 135 -3.32 -14.93 17.38
N ASP A 136 -3.22 -15.72 18.45
CA ASP A 136 -4.42 -16.32 19.09
C ASP A 136 -4.78 -15.70 20.44
N LYS A 137 -3.79 -15.54 21.33
CA LYS A 137 -4.00 -15.05 22.69
C LYS A 137 -2.84 -14.16 23.12
N CYS A 138 -3.17 -13.14 23.89
CA CYS A 138 -2.16 -12.29 24.50
C CYS A 138 -1.24 -13.14 25.41
N PRO A 139 0.08 -13.10 25.20
CA PRO A 139 1.01 -13.87 26.03
C PRO A 139 0.98 -13.41 27.50
N LYS A 140 0.66 -12.14 27.74
CA LYS A 140 0.60 -11.50 29.06
C LYS A 140 -0.70 -11.77 29.84
N CYS A 141 -1.87 -11.49 29.26
CA CYS A 141 -3.16 -11.58 29.97
C CYS A 141 -4.05 -12.76 29.52
N LYS A 142 -3.61 -13.54 28.52
CA LYS A 142 -4.34 -14.66 27.92
C LYS A 142 -5.67 -14.29 27.24
N SER A 143 -5.99 -13.00 27.14
CA SER A 143 -7.16 -12.51 26.40
C SER A 143 -7.06 -12.91 24.92
N PRO A 144 -8.15 -13.39 24.30
CA PRO A 144 -8.23 -13.63 22.86
C PRO A 144 -8.52 -12.35 22.07
N TYR A 145 -8.72 -11.20 22.73
CA TYR A 145 -9.03 -9.94 22.06
C TYR A 145 -7.74 -9.30 21.50
N ILE A 146 -7.57 -9.40 20.18
CA ILE A 146 -6.40 -8.94 19.43
C ILE A 146 -6.87 -7.94 18.36
N VAL A 147 -6.13 -6.85 18.23
CA VAL A 147 -6.35 -5.75 17.28
C VAL A 147 -5.13 -5.62 16.38
#